data_AF-A0A7X6BEU5-F1
#
_entry.id   AF-A0A7X6BEU5-F1
#
_cell.length_a   1.000
_cell.length_b   1.000
_cell.length_c   1.000
_cell.angle_alpha   90.00
_cell.angle_beta   90.00
_cell.angle_gamma   90.00
#
_symmetry.space_group_name_H-M   'P 1'
#
loop_
_entity.id
_entity.type
_entity.pdbx_description
1 polymer ?
#
loop_
_entity_poly.entity_id
_entity_poly.type
_entity_poly.pdbx_seq_one_letter_code
_entity_poly.pdbx_strand_id
1 'polypeptide(L)'
;MATRIASLGIAEPKAGLAAAAAALPRWMALLATAVAVRAVTFGNPLVAVDEQFYWVTAQRLLDGALPFVDIWDRKPVGLFLLYAPAAALGMPWGILTYQLMALACVVLTAGMIARTADRVGWSAGALPAALLYILMLNVADGQGGQAPVFYNLLTMGAVALLLPRADDRDGDPVRIGRNLLAMLLIGLALQVKYTVLFEGLFLGLWLLRRESVLGANLHHVARRGLGYAGMAMLPTLLAAGAYAWLGHFDAWAYANFGSILDRRSDPFIDLVGAFFEVMVPLAPLLVLSGLGWARMRRAGGPSAAEGLLLGWLVAAMVGLLVFGSWFPHYALPAMVPGSLCCAGFFAQDRIGRRIVAPVLLAVALIAGTICVLAAQAKRGSAAQLATIADAIGRGPGCLYVQSGDSMLYGATGRCALSPWLFPSHLSRERENGALGVDQIAEVDRIFAQRPAVVVMRTPFRGERLAVRAHVQRYLHRLGYASRGTYWMGTVPTTVYAAPEMSSTTAPPRRAASKPA
;
A
#
# COMPACT_ATOMS: atom_id res chain seq x y z
N MET A 1 6.92 -79.64 -3.56
CA MET A 1 6.85 -78.80 -4.77
C MET A 1 6.35 -77.43 -4.32
N ALA A 2 7.28 -76.52 -4.00
CA ALA A 2 6.99 -75.22 -3.37
C ALA A 2 7.04 -74.11 -4.43
N THR A 3 5.94 -73.41 -4.61
CA THR A 3 5.80 -72.27 -5.51
C THR A 3 6.33 -71.01 -4.81
N ARG A 4 7.43 -70.44 -5.34
CA ARG A 4 7.94 -69.12 -4.95
C ARG A 4 7.03 -68.04 -5.55
N ILE A 5 6.45 -67.19 -4.70
CA ILE A 5 5.83 -65.94 -5.11
C ILE A 5 6.96 -64.89 -5.15
N ALA A 6 7.20 -64.32 -6.34
CA ALA A 6 8.15 -63.24 -6.53
C ALA A 6 7.62 -61.95 -5.88
N SER A 7 8.42 -61.34 -5.00
CA SER A 7 8.16 -60.00 -4.47
C SER A 7 8.38 -58.96 -5.57
N LEU A 8 7.29 -58.38 -6.06
CA LEU A 8 7.29 -57.17 -6.88
C LEU A 8 7.95 -56.03 -6.09
N GLY A 9 9.08 -55.54 -6.60
CA GLY A 9 9.77 -54.38 -6.05
C GLY A 9 8.87 -53.15 -6.11
N ILE A 10 8.53 -52.62 -4.93
CA ILE A 10 7.93 -51.29 -4.80
C ILE A 10 9.03 -50.30 -5.15
N ALA A 11 8.88 -49.60 -6.27
CA ALA A 11 9.78 -48.54 -6.69
C ALA A 11 9.93 -47.49 -5.58
N GLU A 12 11.18 -47.16 -5.23
CA GLU A 12 11.48 -46.08 -4.30
C GLU A 12 10.84 -44.76 -4.77
N PRO A 13 10.20 -43.99 -3.87
CA PRO A 13 9.63 -42.69 -4.24
C PRO A 13 10.74 -41.73 -4.67
N LYS A 14 10.60 -41.16 -5.87
CA LYS A 14 11.52 -40.20 -6.51
C LYS A 14 12.05 -39.15 -5.53
N ALA A 15 13.27 -39.38 -5.04
CA ALA A 15 14.04 -38.47 -4.19
C ALA A 15 14.40 -37.13 -4.87
N GLY A 16 14.11 -36.95 -6.16
CA GLY A 16 14.58 -35.80 -6.94
C GLY A 16 13.91 -34.46 -6.62
N LEU A 17 12.57 -34.40 -6.52
CA LEU A 17 11.86 -33.11 -6.43
C LEU A 17 11.91 -32.50 -5.03
N ALA A 18 11.78 -33.32 -3.99
CA ALA A 18 11.86 -32.86 -2.60
C ALA A 18 13.28 -32.44 -2.22
N ALA A 19 14.31 -33.16 -2.69
CA ALA A 19 15.70 -32.79 -2.48
C ALA A 19 16.08 -31.52 -3.26
N ALA A 20 15.64 -31.38 -4.51
CA ALA A 20 15.86 -30.17 -5.30
C ALA A 20 15.16 -28.94 -4.69
N ALA A 21 13.93 -29.09 -4.19
CA ALA A 21 13.23 -28.03 -3.47
C ALA A 21 13.94 -27.65 -2.15
N ALA A 22 14.51 -28.63 -1.44
CA ALA A 22 15.29 -28.40 -0.23
C ALA A 22 16.64 -27.71 -0.48
N ALA A 23 17.22 -27.87 -1.68
CA ALA A 23 18.47 -27.25 -2.09
C ALA A 23 18.30 -25.82 -2.65
N LEU A 24 17.06 -25.36 -2.89
CA LEU A 24 16.79 -24.05 -3.47
C LEU A 24 17.17 -22.93 -2.49
N PRO A 25 18.03 -21.95 -2.89
CA PRO A 25 18.33 -20.80 -2.07
C PRO A 25 17.05 -20.06 -1.64
N ARG A 26 16.97 -19.66 -0.36
CA ARG A 26 15.78 -18.98 0.20
C ARG A 26 15.35 -17.78 -0.66
N TRP A 27 16.28 -16.98 -1.16
CA TRP A 27 15.96 -15.81 -1.98
C TRP A 27 15.27 -16.18 -3.30
N MET A 28 15.63 -17.32 -3.91
CA MET A 28 14.96 -17.82 -5.12
C MET A 28 13.54 -18.26 -4.82
N ALA A 29 13.32 -18.95 -3.70
CA ALA A 29 11.97 -19.32 -3.26
C ALA A 29 11.10 -18.08 -3.04
N LEU A 30 11.61 -17.07 -2.33
CA LEU A 30 10.89 -15.81 -2.08
C LEU A 30 10.60 -15.06 -3.39
N LEU A 31 11.57 -14.95 -4.29
CA LEU A 31 11.39 -14.29 -5.58
C LEU A 31 10.36 -15.03 -6.45
N ALA A 32 10.50 -16.36 -6.57
CA ALA A 32 9.60 -17.18 -7.38
C ALA A 32 8.16 -17.12 -6.84
N THR A 33 7.97 -17.21 -5.52
CA THR A 33 6.65 -17.05 -4.91
C THR A 33 6.08 -15.64 -5.15
N ALA A 34 6.87 -14.59 -4.93
CA ALA A 34 6.42 -13.21 -5.12
C ALA A 34 6.04 -12.92 -6.58
N VAL A 35 6.81 -13.43 -7.55
CA VAL A 35 6.47 -13.34 -8.98
C VAL A 35 5.19 -14.12 -9.26
N ALA A 36 5.09 -15.37 -8.82
CA ALA A 36 3.94 -16.22 -9.12
C ALA A 36 2.61 -15.63 -8.63
N VAL A 37 2.57 -15.15 -7.37
CA VAL A 37 1.32 -14.64 -6.78
C VAL A 37 0.96 -13.21 -7.22
N ARG A 38 1.85 -12.54 -7.97
CA ARG A 38 1.63 -11.19 -8.51
C ARG A 38 1.57 -11.18 -10.05
N ALA A 39 1.84 -12.31 -10.71
CA ALA A 39 1.98 -12.37 -12.16
C ALA A 39 0.80 -11.76 -12.92
N VAL A 40 -0.43 -12.01 -12.44
CA VAL A 40 -1.66 -11.50 -13.06
C VAL A 40 -1.87 -9.99 -12.92
N THR A 41 -1.11 -9.31 -12.06
CA THR A 41 -1.21 -7.86 -11.87
C THR A 41 -0.24 -7.10 -12.78
N PHE A 42 0.81 -7.76 -13.27
CA PHE A 42 1.85 -7.10 -14.07
C PHE A 42 1.31 -6.50 -15.36
N GLY A 43 1.64 -5.23 -15.59
CA GLY A 43 1.20 -4.43 -16.73
C GLY A 43 -0.24 -3.92 -16.63
N ASN A 44 -1.05 -4.34 -15.65
CA ASN A 44 -2.38 -3.78 -15.47
C ASN A 44 -2.32 -2.44 -14.71
N PRO A 45 -2.76 -1.30 -15.28
CA PRO A 45 -2.79 -0.03 -14.57
C PRO A 45 -3.91 0.09 -13.52
N LEU A 46 -4.84 -0.87 -13.47
CA LEU A 46 -6.03 -0.81 -12.62
C LEU A 46 -5.93 -1.73 -11.38
N VAL A 47 -4.71 -2.05 -10.94
CA VAL A 47 -4.50 -2.93 -9.77
C VAL A 47 -5.16 -2.37 -8.53
N ALA A 48 -4.98 -1.08 -8.21
CA ALA A 48 -5.63 -0.42 -7.10
C ALA A 48 -5.84 1.07 -7.40
N VAL A 49 -6.93 1.64 -6.88
CA VAL A 49 -7.33 3.03 -7.17
C VAL A 49 -6.30 4.05 -6.69
N ASP A 50 -5.63 3.79 -5.58
CA ASP A 50 -4.62 4.71 -5.05
C ASP A 50 -3.35 4.69 -5.93
N GLU A 51 -2.93 3.52 -6.41
CA GLU A 51 -1.76 3.38 -7.29
C GLU A 51 -1.94 4.15 -8.60
N GLN A 52 -3.17 4.17 -9.13
CA GLN A 52 -3.49 4.98 -10.29
C GLN A 52 -3.23 6.46 -10.01
N PHE A 53 -3.66 6.94 -8.85
CA PHE A 53 -3.50 8.32 -8.46
C PHE A 53 -2.04 8.67 -8.14
N TYR A 54 -1.28 7.77 -7.52
CA TYR A 54 0.16 7.95 -7.27
C TYR A 54 0.90 8.15 -8.58
N TRP A 55 0.64 7.30 -9.57
CA TRP A 55 1.28 7.37 -10.88
C TRP A 55 0.86 8.63 -11.65
N VAL A 56 -0.43 8.98 -11.67
CA VAL A 56 -0.92 10.20 -12.34
C VAL A 56 -0.35 11.47 -11.70
N THR A 57 -0.26 11.51 -10.36
CA THR A 57 0.34 12.65 -9.66
C THR A 57 1.83 12.75 -9.97
N ALA A 58 2.55 11.63 -10.00
CA ALA A 58 3.96 11.59 -10.36
C ALA A 58 4.21 12.01 -11.82
N GLN A 59 3.34 11.64 -12.75
CA GLN A 59 3.41 12.10 -14.14
C GLN A 59 3.31 13.62 -14.21
N ARG A 60 2.31 14.19 -13.53
CA ARG A 60 2.11 15.64 -13.55
C ARG A 60 3.19 16.41 -12.79
N LEU A 61 3.77 15.81 -11.74
CA LEU A 61 4.96 16.34 -11.08
C LEU A 61 6.11 16.51 -12.09
N LEU A 62 6.33 15.51 -12.96
CA LEU A 62 7.33 15.62 -14.03
C LEU A 62 6.97 16.69 -15.08
N ASP A 63 5.68 16.97 -15.25
CA ASP A 63 5.19 18.07 -16.09
C ASP A 63 5.26 19.45 -15.39
N GLY A 64 5.80 19.52 -14.17
CA GLY A 64 6.01 20.76 -13.41
C GLY A 64 4.91 21.10 -12.39
N ALA A 65 3.91 20.24 -12.20
CA ALA A 65 2.87 20.45 -11.20
C ALA A 65 3.41 20.26 -9.78
N LEU A 66 3.04 21.15 -8.86
CA LEU A 66 3.39 21.06 -7.45
C LEU A 66 2.30 20.32 -6.65
N PRO A 67 2.60 19.19 -5.98
CA PRO A 67 1.65 18.51 -5.11
C PRO A 67 1.09 19.44 -4.02
N PHE A 68 -0.13 19.18 -3.57
CA PHE A 68 -0.92 20.01 -2.64
C PHE A 68 -1.43 21.34 -3.21
N VAL A 69 -0.79 21.89 -4.25
CA VAL A 69 -1.16 23.16 -4.89
C VAL A 69 -1.87 22.91 -6.21
N ASP A 70 -1.16 22.33 -7.18
CA ASP A 70 -1.70 22.07 -8.52
C ASP A 70 -2.40 20.72 -8.59
N ILE A 71 -2.02 19.78 -7.71
CA ILE A 71 -2.62 18.45 -7.59
C ILE A 71 -2.74 18.07 -6.14
N TRP A 72 -3.98 17.87 -5.70
CA TRP A 72 -4.29 17.79 -4.29
C TRP A 72 -4.50 16.35 -3.81
N ASP A 73 -3.83 16.02 -2.69
CA ASP A 73 -4.06 14.86 -1.84
C ASP A 73 -3.43 15.08 -0.46
N ARG A 74 -3.73 14.22 0.51
CA ARG A 74 -3.18 14.26 1.88
C ARG A 74 -1.96 13.36 2.11
N LYS A 75 -1.50 12.68 1.06
CA LYS A 75 -0.35 11.78 1.14
C LYS A 75 0.94 12.58 0.99
N PRO A 76 1.97 12.29 1.80
CA PRO A 76 3.19 13.08 1.78
C PRO A 76 3.91 12.98 0.43
N VAL A 77 4.67 14.03 0.12
CA VAL A 77 5.27 14.25 -1.22
C VAL A 77 6.23 13.13 -1.64
N GLY A 78 6.90 12.49 -0.67
CA GLY A 78 7.82 11.38 -0.93
C GLY A 78 7.18 10.20 -1.65
N LEU A 79 5.88 9.94 -1.44
CA LEU A 79 5.16 8.89 -2.16
C LEU A 79 5.08 9.19 -3.66
N PHE A 80 4.81 10.43 -4.05
CA PHE A 80 4.72 10.81 -5.46
C PHE A 80 6.11 10.85 -6.11
N LEU A 81 7.12 11.34 -5.38
CA LEU A 81 8.52 11.30 -5.83
C LEU A 81 9.02 9.87 -6.05
N LEU A 82 8.60 8.92 -5.21
CA LEU A 82 8.91 7.50 -5.37
C LEU A 82 8.36 6.94 -6.68
N TYR A 83 7.21 7.44 -7.14
CA TYR A 83 6.60 7.03 -8.41
C TYR A 83 7.19 7.75 -9.64
N ALA A 84 7.96 8.82 -9.47
CA ALA A 84 8.47 9.63 -10.57
C ALA A 84 9.33 8.84 -11.59
N PRO A 85 10.28 7.95 -11.19
CA PRO A 85 11.05 7.16 -12.16
C PRO A 85 10.17 6.26 -13.04
N ALA A 86 9.09 5.72 -12.46
CA ALA A 86 8.13 4.93 -13.20
C ALA A 86 7.26 5.80 -14.10
N ALA A 87 6.79 6.95 -13.62
CA ALA A 87 6.00 7.89 -14.42
C ALA A 87 6.77 8.43 -15.63
N ALA A 88 8.08 8.65 -15.51
CA ALA A 88 8.95 9.13 -16.59
C ALA A 88 9.00 8.19 -17.81
N LEU A 89 8.69 6.91 -17.62
CA LEU A 89 8.66 5.92 -18.71
C LEU A 89 7.31 5.87 -19.44
N GLY A 90 6.30 6.63 -18.99
CA GLY A 90 4.96 6.65 -19.58
C GLY A 90 4.23 5.29 -19.51
N MET A 91 3.07 5.18 -20.14
CA MET A 91 2.36 3.90 -20.27
C MET A 91 2.81 3.18 -21.56
N PRO A 92 2.99 1.83 -21.57
CA PRO A 92 2.74 0.88 -20.48
C PRO A 92 3.94 0.63 -19.55
N TRP A 93 5.15 1.03 -19.95
CA TRP A 93 6.38 0.63 -19.25
C TRP A 93 6.47 1.16 -17.82
N GLY A 94 6.01 2.37 -17.57
CA GLY A 94 5.92 2.95 -16.24
C GLY A 94 5.03 2.17 -15.28
N ILE A 95 3.95 1.59 -15.78
CA ILE A 95 3.07 0.73 -14.97
C ILE A 95 3.83 -0.52 -14.52
N LEU A 96 4.50 -1.18 -15.46
CA LEU A 96 5.33 -2.34 -15.14
C LEU A 96 6.48 -1.95 -14.19
N THR A 97 7.12 -0.80 -14.39
CA THR A 97 8.25 -0.35 -13.58
C THR A 97 7.90 -0.19 -12.11
N TYR A 98 6.81 0.53 -11.78
CA TYR A 98 6.46 0.67 -10.36
C TYR A 98 6.04 -0.69 -9.73
N GLN A 99 5.47 -1.60 -10.51
CA GLN A 99 5.11 -2.94 -10.05
C GLN A 99 6.35 -3.82 -9.81
N LEU A 100 7.39 -3.67 -10.64
CA LEU A 100 8.69 -4.32 -10.44
C LEU A 100 9.45 -3.72 -9.24
N MET A 101 9.35 -2.40 -9.02
CA MET A 101 9.85 -1.76 -7.80
C MET A 101 9.14 -2.32 -6.56
N ALA A 102 7.81 -2.45 -6.61
CA ALA A 102 7.03 -3.04 -5.53
C ALA A 102 7.42 -4.52 -5.28
N LEU A 103 7.60 -5.32 -6.36
CA LEU A 103 8.09 -6.68 -6.28
C LEU A 103 9.45 -6.76 -5.56
N ALA A 104 10.40 -5.90 -5.95
CA ALA A 104 11.71 -5.82 -5.30
C ALA A 104 11.58 -5.50 -3.81
N CYS A 105 10.75 -4.51 -3.43
CA CYS A 105 10.50 -4.17 -2.03
C CYS A 105 9.89 -5.34 -1.23
N VAL A 106 8.95 -6.09 -1.81
CA VAL A 106 8.36 -7.27 -1.17
C VAL A 106 9.41 -8.36 -0.93
N VAL A 107 10.20 -8.70 -1.95
CA VAL A 107 11.24 -9.75 -1.85
C VAL A 107 12.32 -9.35 -0.85
N LEU A 108 12.76 -8.09 -0.88
CA LEU A 108 13.74 -7.57 0.08
C LEU A 108 13.19 -7.58 1.51
N THR A 109 11.95 -7.13 1.71
CA THR A 109 11.30 -7.15 3.04
C THR A 109 11.18 -8.58 3.55
N ALA A 110 10.72 -9.53 2.74
CA ALA A 110 10.64 -10.94 3.09
C ALA A 110 12.02 -11.54 3.43
N GLY A 111 13.04 -11.20 2.64
CA GLY A 111 14.42 -11.60 2.92
C GLY A 111 14.95 -11.03 4.24
N MET A 112 14.57 -9.80 4.60
CA MET A 112 14.90 -9.19 5.88
C MET A 112 14.13 -9.82 7.05
N ILE A 113 12.86 -10.20 6.87
CA ILE A 113 12.11 -11.00 7.85
C ILE A 113 12.86 -12.30 8.14
N ALA A 114 13.25 -13.06 7.11
CA ALA A 114 13.99 -14.30 7.29
C ALA A 114 15.33 -14.09 8.01
N ARG A 115 16.13 -13.11 7.59
CA ARG A 115 17.42 -12.78 8.22
C ARG A 115 17.27 -12.33 9.67
N THR A 116 16.23 -11.56 9.97
CA THR A 116 15.95 -11.08 11.33
C THR A 116 15.52 -12.24 12.22
N ALA A 117 14.66 -13.12 11.71
CA ALA A 117 14.29 -14.36 12.39
C ALA A 117 15.52 -15.23 12.68
N ASP A 118 16.43 -15.44 11.72
CA ASP A 118 17.67 -16.17 11.95
C ASP A 118 18.51 -15.50 13.07
N ARG A 119 18.64 -14.17 13.03
CA ARG A 119 19.45 -13.39 13.97
C ARG A 119 18.96 -13.44 15.41
N VAL A 120 17.66 -13.64 15.63
CA VAL A 120 17.07 -13.79 16.97
C VAL A 120 16.88 -15.25 17.38
N GLY A 121 17.45 -16.21 16.64
CA GLY A 121 17.41 -17.64 16.97
C GLY A 121 16.13 -18.36 16.51
N TRP A 122 15.33 -17.75 15.63
CA TRP A 122 14.10 -18.33 15.08
C TRP A 122 14.30 -18.95 13.69
N SER A 123 15.50 -19.46 13.39
CA SER A 123 15.88 -19.91 12.04
C SER A 123 14.96 -20.98 11.45
N ALA A 124 14.39 -21.85 12.28
CA ALA A 124 13.44 -22.88 11.85
C ALA A 124 12.08 -22.32 11.41
N GLY A 125 11.72 -21.10 11.83
CA GLY A 125 10.53 -20.38 11.40
C GLY A 125 10.77 -19.32 10.33
N ALA A 126 12.03 -19.05 9.96
CA ALA A 126 12.42 -17.92 9.12
C ALA A 126 11.80 -17.95 7.71
N LEU A 127 11.92 -19.08 7.00
CA LEU A 127 11.36 -19.23 5.65
C LEU A 127 9.81 -19.21 5.65
N PRO A 128 9.12 -19.99 6.50
CA PRO A 128 7.66 -19.89 6.58
C PRO A 128 7.14 -18.49 6.89
N ALA A 129 7.77 -17.75 7.80
CA ALA A 129 7.39 -16.37 8.11
C ALA A 129 7.57 -15.42 6.93
N ALA A 130 8.68 -15.53 6.20
CA ALA A 130 8.95 -14.72 5.02
C ALA A 130 7.97 -15.02 3.86
N LEU A 131 7.65 -16.29 3.63
CA LEU A 131 6.63 -16.69 2.65
C LEU A 131 5.24 -16.21 3.08
N LEU A 132 4.91 -16.33 4.37
CA LEU A 132 3.63 -15.89 4.92
C LEU A 132 3.42 -14.39 4.71
N TYR A 133 4.45 -13.57 4.90
CA TYR A 133 4.41 -12.14 4.55
C TYR A 133 4.00 -11.96 3.09
N ILE A 134 4.72 -12.56 2.13
CA ILE A 134 4.45 -12.42 0.70
C ILE A 134 3.00 -12.79 0.35
N LEU A 135 2.53 -13.95 0.85
CA LEU A 135 1.21 -14.47 0.53
C LEU A 135 0.07 -13.65 1.15
N MET A 136 0.25 -13.19 2.40
CA MET A 136 -0.78 -12.45 3.12
C MET A 136 -1.01 -11.04 2.56
N LEU A 137 0.01 -10.43 1.91
CA LEU A 137 -0.17 -9.13 1.23
C LEU A 137 -1.35 -9.16 0.26
N ASN A 138 -1.54 -10.25 -0.48
CA ASN A 138 -2.60 -10.37 -1.49
C ASN A 138 -4.02 -10.43 -0.90
N VAL A 139 -4.16 -10.85 0.37
CA VAL A 139 -5.45 -10.85 1.08
C VAL A 139 -5.83 -9.44 1.54
N ALA A 140 -4.84 -8.56 1.70
CA ALA A 140 -5.00 -7.19 2.18
C ALA A 140 -4.71 -6.13 1.09
N ASP A 141 -5.00 -6.44 -0.17
CA ASP A 141 -4.85 -5.51 -1.30
C ASP A 141 -3.41 -5.01 -1.55
N GLY A 142 -2.41 -5.79 -1.13
CA GLY A 142 -0.98 -5.52 -1.25
C GLY A 142 -0.29 -6.14 -2.47
N GLN A 143 -1.05 -6.57 -3.48
CA GLN A 143 -0.55 -7.22 -4.72
C GLN A 143 0.12 -6.27 -5.72
N GLY A 144 -0.06 -4.94 -5.56
CA GLY A 144 0.53 -3.91 -6.41
C GLY A 144 1.53 -3.01 -5.68
N GLY A 145 1.61 -1.74 -6.10
CA GLY A 145 2.46 -0.70 -5.51
C GLY A 145 1.83 0.10 -4.37
N GLN A 146 0.96 -0.49 -3.55
CA GLN A 146 0.38 0.24 -2.41
C GLN A 146 1.47 0.84 -1.49
N ALA A 147 1.20 2.01 -0.90
CA ALA A 147 2.20 2.77 -0.14
C ALA A 147 2.96 1.92 0.92
N PRO A 148 2.28 1.07 1.72
CA PRO A 148 2.94 0.15 2.65
C PRO A 148 3.92 -0.83 2.03
N VAL A 149 3.71 -1.27 0.79
CA VAL A 149 4.64 -2.18 0.12
C VAL A 149 6.05 -1.57 0.05
N PHE A 150 6.14 -0.26 -0.15
CA PHE A 150 7.41 0.46 -0.18
C PHE A 150 7.96 0.76 1.21
N TYR A 151 7.18 1.41 2.09
CA TYR A 151 7.71 1.84 3.39
C TYR A 151 7.91 0.70 4.38
N ASN A 152 7.28 -0.47 4.17
CA ASN A 152 7.54 -1.68 4.95
C ASN A 152 9.02 -2.08 4.88
N LEU A 153 9.68 -1.92 3.73
CA LEU A 153 11.10 -2.19 3.59
C LEU A 153 11.93 -1.23 4.46
N LEU A 154 11.60 0.06 4.45
CA LEU A 154 12.27 1.08 5.26
C LEU A 154 12.11 0.81 6.75
N THR A 155 10.90 0.45 7.18
CA THR A 155 10.57 0.18 8.58
C THR A 155 11.22 -1.12 9.07
N MET A 156 11.18 -2.19 8.26
CA MET A 156 11.92 -3.42 8.52
C MET A 156 13.43 -3.18 8.57
N GLY A 157 13.94 -2.31 7.71
CA GLY A 157 15.32 -1.80 7.72
C GLY A 157 15.69 -1.13 9.04
N ALA A 158 14.86 -0.19 9.49
CA ALA A 158 15.03 0.49 10.77
C ALA A 158 15.07 -0.53 11.93
N VAL A 159 14.11 -1.45 12.02
CA VAL A 159 14.06 -2.46 13.08
C VAL A 159 15.28 -3.38 13.06
N ALA A 160 15.73 -3.83 11.88
CA ALA A 160 16.91 -4.67 11.74
C ALA A 160 18.19 -3.95 12.21
N LEU A 161 18.30 -2.64 11.96
CA LEU A 161 19.37 -1.81 12.50
C LEU A 161 19.28 -1.69 14.01
N LEU A 162 18.07 -1.62 14.58
CA LEU A 162 17.86 -1.45 16.02
C LEU A 162 18.03 -2.73 16.84
N LEU A 163 18.16 -3.90 16.22
CA LEU A 163 18.36 -5.14 16.95
C LEU A 163 19.57 -5.05 17.90
N PRO A 164 19.38 -5.38 19.20
CA PRO A 164 20.47 -5.45 20.16
C PRO A 164 21.60 -6.37 19.69
N ARG A 165 22.83 -5.97 19.96
CA ARG A 165 24.04 -6.78 19.76
C ARG A 165 24.76 -7.00 21.09
N ALA A 166 25.53 -8.08 21.17
CA ALA A 166 26.24 -8.45 22.40
C ALA A 166 27.34 -7.44 22.78
N ASP A 167 27.90 -6.75 21.79
CA ASP A 167 28.92 -5.73 21.91
C ASP A 167 28.36 -4.31 22.10
N ASP A 168 27.03 -4.14 22.12
CA ASP A 168 26.40 -2.83 22.32
C ASP A 168 26.80 -2.24 23.68
N ARG A 169 27.36 -1.03 23.63
CA ARG A 169 27.79 -0.26 24.82
C ARG A 169 27.24 1.16 24.79
N ASP A 170 27.19 1.79 25.96
CA ASP A 170 26.99 3.24 26.01
C ASP A 170 28.14 3.94 25.28
N GLY A 171 27.83 5.05 24.60
CA GLY A 171 28.83 5.88 23.94
C GLY A 171 29.36 5.36 22.60
N ASP A 172 29.07 4.10 22.22
CA ASP A 172 29.57 3.52 20.98
C ASP A 172 29.08 4.32 19.73
N PRO A 173 29.99 4.97 18.98
CA PRO A 173 29.63 5.78 17.82
C PRO A 173 29.00 4.96 16.70
N VAL A 174 29.38 3.69 16.53
CA VAL A 174 28.82 2.82 15.48
C VAL A 174 27.36 2.50 15.77
N ARG A 175 27.04 2.15 17.02
CA ARG A 175 25.65 1.96 17.47
C ARG A 175 24.83 3.24 17.35
N ILE A 176 25.36 4.38 17.77
CA ILE A 176 24.65 5.67 17.66
C ILE A 176 24.37 6.02 16.20
N GLY A 177 25.36 5.87 15.30
CA GLY A 177 25.18 6.10 13.86
C GLY A 177 24.11 5.18 13.26
N ARG A 178 24.10 3.90 13.66
CA ARG A 178 23.06 2.94 13.28
C ARG A 178 21.66 3.35 13.75
N ASN A 179 21.54 3.87 14.97
CA ASN A 179 20.27 4.35 15.51
C ASN A 179 19.76 5.61 14.77
N LEU A 180 20.66 6.55 14.48
CA LEU A 180 20.34 7.75 13.69
C LEU A 180 19.88 7.36 12.28
N LEU A 181 20.57 6.41 11.63
CA LEU A 181 20.16 5.87 10.34
C LEU A 181 18.79 5.19 10.41
N ALA A 182 18.52 4.41 11.45
CA ALA A 182 17.21 3.78 11.64
C ALA A 182 16.09 4.84 11.74
N MET A 183 16.31 5.91 12.50
CA MET A 183 15.33 7.00 12.61
C MET A 183 15.19 7.81 11.32
N LEU A 184 16.27 7.98 10.54
CA LEU A 184 16.18 8.54 9.19
C LEU A 184 15.32 7.68 8.25
N LEU A 185 15.47 6.35 8.29
CA LEU A 185 14.61 5.44 7.52
C LEU A 185 13.14 5.58 7.91
N ILE A 186 12.85 5.77 9.20
CA ILE A 186 11.49 6.09 9.67
C ILE A 186 11.03 7.45 9.14
N GLY A 187 11.90 8.46 9.10
CA GLY A 187 11.58 9.76 8.48
C GLY A 187 11.26 9.66 7.00
N LEU A 188 12.00 8.82 6.25
CA LEU A 188 11.70 8.54 4.85
C LEU A 188 10.37 7.77 4.69
N ALA A 189 10.09 6.82 5.59
CA ALA A 189 8.83 6.10 5.63
C ALA A 189 7.63 7.03 5.94
N LEU A 190 7.80 8.02 6.83
CA LEU A 190 6.82 9.08 7.07
C LEU A 190 6.51 9.89 5.81
N GLN A 191 7.50 10.10 4.93
CA GLN A 191 7.31 10.76 3.65
C GLN A 191 6.59 9.90 2.60
N VAL A 192 6.40 8.61 2.86
CA VAL A 192 5.51 7.75 2.08
C VAL A 192 4.11 7.73 2.70
N LYS A 193 4.02 7.59 4.03
CA LYS A 193 2.75 7.61 4.78
C LYS A 193 2.96 7.99 6.24
N TYR A 194 2.25 9.02 6.72
CA TYR A 194 2.39 9.48 8.11
C TYR A 194 1.92 8.50 9.18
N THR A 195 1.15 7.46 8.82
CA THR A 195 0.73 6.43 9.78
C THR A 195 1.91 5.67 10.39
N VAL A 196 3.09 5.72 9.77
CA VAL A 196 4.35 5.19 10.33
C VAL A 196 4.75 5.89 11.64
N LEU A 197 4.16 7.04 11.97
CA LEU A 197 4.40 7.79 13.21
C LEU A 197 4.32 6.90 14.46
N PHE A 198 3.35 5.99 14.53
CA PHE A 198 3.16 5.12 15.71
C PHE A 198 4.30 4.11 15.86
N GLU A 199 4.75 3.52 14.76
CA GLU A 199 5.91 2.63 14.74
C GLU A 199 7.18 3.42 15.10
N GLY A 200 7.37 4.59 14.48
CA GLY A 200 8.50 5.48 14.75
C GLY A 200 8.58 5.96 16.20
N LEU A 201 7.45 6.33 16.79
CA LEU A 201 7.37 6.74 18.20
C LEU A 201 7.76 5.58 19.12
N PHE A 202 7.24 4.37 18.88
CA PHE A 202 7.63 3.19 19.63
C PHE A 202 9.14 2.92 19.51
N LEU A 203 9.71 2.96 18.30
CA LEU A 203 11.14 2.73 18.09
C LEU A 203 12.01 3.80 18.77
N GLY A 204 11.59 5.06 18.73
CA GLY A 204 12.24 6.16 19.44
C GLY A 204 12.22 5.97 20.96
N LEU A 205 11.06 5.62 21.53
CA LEU A 205 10.93 5.34 22.96
C LEU A 205 11.73 4.09 23.38
N TRP A 206 11.73 3.05 22.54
CA TRP A 206 12.53 1.86 22.75
C TRP A 206 14.03 2.19 22.78
N LEU A 207 14.50 3.05 21.86
CA LEU A 207 15.87 3.54 21.83
C LEU A 207 16.22 4.29 23.11
N LEU A 208 15.39 5.23 23.57
CA LEU A 208 15.63 5.97 24.81
C LEU A 208 15.74 5.04 26.02
N ARG A 209 14.85 4.04 26.11
CA ARG A 209 14.94 3.00 27.13
C ARG A 209 16.22 2.17 26.99
N ARG A 210 16.66 1.88 25.76
CA ARG A 210 17.90 1.12 25.53
C ARG A 210 19.12 1.91 25.97
N GLU A 211 19.15 3.24 25.74
CA GLU A 211 20.21 4.11 26.25
C GLU A 211 20.29 4.06 27.79
N SER A 212 19.14 4.17 28.47
CA SER A 212 19.12 4.12 29.95
C SER A 212 19.55 2.75 30.48
N VAL A 213 19.15 1.65 29.84
CA VAL A 213 19.56 0.28 30.23
C VAL A 213 21.06 0.06 30.02
N LEU A 214 21.68 0.73 29.05
CA LEU A 214 23.13 0.66 28.81
C LEU A 214 23.94 1.58 29.75
N GLY A 215 23.29 2.29 30.67
CA GLY A 215 23.96 3.13 31.67
C GLY A 215 24.14 4.60 31.28
N ALA A 216 23.54 5.06 30.17
CA ALA A 216 23.60 6.46 29.78
C ALA A 216 22.88 7.35 30.82
N ASN A 217 23.51 8.47 31.22
CA ASN A 217 22.88 9.44 32.09
C ASN A 217 21.76 10.24 31.37
N LEU A 218 20.89 10.91 32.14
CA LEU A 218 19.71 11.61 31.62
C LEU A 218 20.06 12.64 30.53
N HIS A 219 21.16 13.39 30.68
CA HIS A 219 21.62 14.35 29.69
C HIS A 219 21.95 13.67 28.34
N HIS A 220 22.65 12.53 28.38
CA HIS A 220 22.96 11.75 27.18
C HIS A 220 21.71 11.15 26.54
N VAL A 221 20.77 10.64 27.35
CA VAL A 221 19.48 10.13 26.86
C VAL A 221 18.70 11.23 26.16
N ALA A 222 18.59 12.43 26.77
CA ALA A 222 17.91 13.58 26.20
C ALA A 222 18.57 14.05 24.90
N ARG A 223 19.90 14.23 24.89
CA ARG A 223 20.66 14.65 23.70
C ARG A 223 20.51 13.66 22.54
N ARG A 224 20.62 12.35 22.82
CA ARG A 224 20.42 11.30 21.80
C ARG A 224 18.97 11.29 21.33
N GLY A 225 18.01 11.46 22.23
CA GLY A 225 16.59 11.60 21.91
C GLY A 225 16.30 12.73 20.93
N LEU A 226 16.89 13.90 21.16
CA LEU A 226 16.80 15.02 20.23
C LEU A 226 17.41 14.68 18.85
N GLY A 227 18.56 13.99 18.83
CA GLY A 227 19.15 13.50 17.58
C GLY A 227 18.25 12.50 16.85
N TYR A 228 17.67 11.53 17.56
CA TYR A 228 16.76 10.54 17.01
C TYR A 228 15.48 11.17 16.46
N ALA A 229 14.85 12.06 17.22
CA ALA A 229 13.67 12.80 16.78
C ALA A 229 14.00 13.72 15.60
N GLY A 230 15.15 14.41 15.64
CA GLY A 230 15.65 15.25 14.56
C GLY A 230 15.82 14.47 13.25
N MET A 231 16.45 13.29 13.29
CA MET A 231 16.62 12.45 12.10
C MET A 231 15.29 11.90 11.56
N ALA A 232 14.34 11.55 12.43
CA ALA A 232 13.01 11.11 12.00
C ALA A 232 12.18 12.25 11.38
N MET A 233 12.32 13.47 11.90
CA MET A 233 11.60 14.64 11.41
C MET A 233 12.26 15.29 10.21
N LEU A 234 13.56 15.08 9.99
CA LEU A 234 14.34 15.75 8.96
C LEU A 234 13.69 15.71 7.57
N PRO A 235 13.25 14.56 7.02
CA PRO A 235 12.60 14.54 5.70
C PRO A 235 11.31 15.37 5.63
N THR A 236 10.52 15.37 6.72
CA THR A 236 9.29 16.17 6.82
C THR A 236 9.58 17.66 6.95
N LEU A 237 10.61 18.04 7.72
CA LEU A 237 11.05 19.42 7.87
C LEU A 237 11.64 19.96 6.55
N LEU A 238 12.35 19.13 5.79
CA LEU A 238 12.85 19.50 4.46
C LEU A 238 11.71 19.74 3.48
N ALA A 239 10.68 18.87 3.48
CA ALA A 239 9.48 19.10 2.69
C ALA A 239 8.78 20.41 3.10
N ALA A 240 8.57 20.60 4.41
CA ALA A 240 7.99 21.83 4.95
C ALA A 240 8.74 23.09 4.50
N GLY A 241 10.08 23.07 4.63
CA GLY A 241 10.95 24.18 4.24
C GLY A 241 10.92 24.46 2.74
N ALA A 242 10.84 23.42 1.89
CA ALA A 242 10.69 23.58 0.45
C ALA A 242 9.36 24.26 0.09
N TYR A 243 8.24 23.82 0.69
CA TYR A 243 6.94 24.46 0.46
C TYR A 243 6.87 25.87 1.04
N ALA A 244 7.53 26.15 2.16
CA ALA A 244 7.64 27.51 2.70
C ALA A 244 8.45 28.42 1.77
N TRP A 245 9.57 27.93 1.23
CA TRP A 245 10.38 28.68 0.27
C TRP A 245 9.64 28.99 -1.03
N LEU A 246 8.76 28.08 -1.47
CA LEU A 246 7.88 28.27 -2.63
C LEU A 246 6.64 29.14 -2.34
N GLY A 247 6.41 29.59 -1.09
CA GLY A 247 5.23 30.37 -0.71
C GLY A 247 3.93 29.55 -0.56
N HIS A 248 4.04 28.23 -0.43
CA HIS A 248 2.91 27.28 -0.38
C HIS A 248 2.87 26.45 0.91
N PHE A 249 3.41 26.98 2.01
CA PHE A 249 3.41 26.29 3.31
C PHE A 249 2.00 25.94 3.78
N ASP A 250 1.05 26.87 3.68
CA ASP A 250 -0.32 26.66 4.18
C ASP A 250 -1.03 25.52 3.43
N ALA A 251 -0.87 25.45 2.11
CA ALA A 251 -1.41 24.38 1.29
C ALA A 251 -0.81 23.02 1.69
N TRP A 252 0.51 22.96 1.87
CA TRP A 252 1.20 21.77 2.36
C TRP A 252 0.73 21.37 3.77
N ALA A 253 0.69 22.31 4.71
CA ALA A 253 0.34 22.04 6.10
C ALA A 253 -1.11 21.57 6.23
N TYR A 254 -2.05 22.24 5.56
CA TYR A 254 -3.45 21.84 5.57
C TYR A 254 -3.64 20.47 4.93
N ALA A 255 -3.04 20.21 3.76
CA ALA A 255 -3.20 18.91 3.10
C ALA A 255 -2.65 17.75 3.95
N ASN A 256 -1.48 17.92 4.56
CA ASN A 256 -0.79 16.85 5.28
C ASN A 256 -1.30 16.65 6.72
N PHE A 257 -1.82 17.69 7.38
CA PHE A 257 -2.21 17.63 8.80
C PHE A 257 -3.64 18.09 9.10
N GLY A 258 -4.14 19.12 8.42
CA GLY A 258 -5.49 19.65 8.65
C GLY A 258 -6.60 18.77 8.08
N SER A 259 -6.48 18.39 6.80
CA SER A 259 -7.49 17.67 6.02
C SER A 259 -8.02 16.42 6.70
N ILE A 260 -7.18 15.67 7.43
CA ILE A 260 -7.60 14.44 8.08
C ILE A 260 -8.51 14.69 9.29
N LEU A 261 -8.36 15.83 9.97
CA LEU A 261 -9.17 16.23 11.12
C LEU A 261 -10.57 16.69 10.69
N ASP A 262 -10.67 17.31 9.52
CA ASP A 262 -11.94 17.77 8.94
C ASP A 262 -12.71 16.67 8.20
N ARG A 263 -12.11 15.48 8.06
CA ARG A 263 -12.70 14.34 7.36
C ARG A 263 -13.79 13.70 8.21
N ARG A 264 -14.96 13.51 7.62
CA ARG A 264 -16.09 12.87 8.30
C ARG A 264 -15.88 11.35 8.35
N SER A 265 -16.45 10.72 9.39
CA SER A 265 -16.48 9.27 9.49
C SER A 265 -17.44 8.64 8.47
N ASP A 266 -17.09 7.46 7.97
CA ASP A 266 -18.03 6.62 7.23
C ASP A 266 -19.13 6.10 8.21
N PRO A 267 -20.32 5.70 7.71
CA PRO A 267 -21.40 5.18 8.56
C PRO A 267 -20.93 4.02 9.46
N PHE A 268 -21.45 3.93 10.69
CA PHE A 268 -20.98 2.94 11.68
C PHE A 268 -20.97 1.50 11.16
N ILE A 269 -22.01 1.08 10.42
CA ILE A 269 -22.08 -0.28 9.87
C ILE A 269 -21.01 -0.54 8.79
N ASP A 270 -20.64 0.50 8.02
CA ASP A 270 -19.53 0.42 7.07
C ASP A 270 -18.20 0.25 7.79
N LEU A 271 -18.05 0.97 8.91
CA LEU A 271 -16.86 0.90 9.73
C LEU A 271 -16.68 -0.50 10.37
N VAL A 272 -17.76 -1.11 10.86
CA VAL A 272 -17.74 -2.50 11.37
C VAL A 272 -17.36 -3.49 10.28
N GLY A 273 -17.93 -3.37 9.08
CA GLY A 273 -17.57 -4.22 7.94
C GLY A 273 -16.08 -4.09 7.60
N ALA A 274 -15.60 -2.85 7.45
CA ALA A 274 -14.21 -2.55 7.16
C ALA A 274 -13.25 -3.05 8.26
N PHE A 275 -13.65 -3.01 9.53
CA PHE A 275 -12.88 -3.58 10.64
C PHE A 275 -12.64 -5.06 10.43
N PHE A 276 -13.69 -5.84 10.14
CA PHE A 276 -13.56 -7.28 9.93
C PHE A 276 -12.81 -7.62 8.63
N GLU A 277 -12.98 -6.85 7.56
CA GLU A 277 -12.19 -6.98 6.32
C GLU A 277 -10.67 -6.88 6.59
N VAL A 278 -10.26 -6.08 7.58
CA VAL A 278 -8.85 -5.92 7.97
C VAL A 278 -8.43 -6.93 9.05
N MET A 279 -9.25 -7.14 10.08
CA MET A 279 -8.89 -7.98 11.23
C MET A 279 -8.90 -9.47 10.93
N VAL A 280 -9.81 -9.96 10.09
CA VAL A 280 -9.90 -11.40 9.76
C VAL A 280 -8.61 -11.90 9.10
N PRO A 281 -8.03 -11.21 8.09
CA PRO A 281 -6.72 -11.57 7.55
C PRO A 281 -5.57 -11.49 8.57
N LEU A 282 -5.62 -10.56 9.52
CA LEU A 282 -4.57 -10.39 10.53
C LEU A 282 -4.66 -11.42 11.67
N ALA A 283 -5.86 -11.88 12.02
CA ALA A 283 -6.12 -12.78 13.14
C ALA A 283 -5.17 -13.98 13.24
N PRO A 284 -4.91 -14.77 12.17
CA PRO A 284 -3.96 -15.89 12.27
C PRO A 284 -2.55 -15.44 12.64
N LEU A 285 -2.08 -14.30 12.11
CA LEU A 285 -0.76 -13.76 12.45
C LEU A 285 -0.70 -13.35 13.92
N LEU A 286 -1.74 -12.66 14.40
CA LEU A 286 -1.81 -12.18 15.78
C LEU A 286 -1.91 -13.34 16.78
N VAL A 287 -2.71 -14.36 16.49
CA VAL A 287 -2.86 -15.55 17.34
C VAL A 287 -1.54 -16.31 17.43
N LEU A 288 -0.89 -16.60 16.30
CA LEU A 288 0.39 -17.32 16.31
C LEU A 288 1.50 -16.53 16.98
N SER A 289 1.55 -15.21 16.77
CA SER A 289 2.48 -14.32 17.47
C SER A 289 2.26 -14.34 18.99
N GLY A 290 1.00 -14.29 19.43
CA GLY A 290 0.64 -14.39 20.85
C GLY A 290 0.96 -15.75 21.47
N LEU A 291 0.75 -16.84 20.74
CA LEU A 291 1.12 -18.19 21.17
C LEU A 291 2.64 -18.38 21.28
N GLY A 292 3.40 -17.84 20.33
CA GLY A 292 4.86 -17.79 20.40
C GLY A 292 5.31 -17.01 21.63
N TRP A 293 4.73 -15.84 21.87
CA TRP A 293 5.03 -15.01 23.03
C TRP A 293 4.75 -15.72 24.36
N ALA A 294 3.58 -16.34 24.48
CA ALA A 294 3.20 -17.08 25.68
C ALA A 294 4.19 -18.21 26.01
N ARG A 295 4.75 -18.86 24.98
CA ARG A 295 5.81 -19.88 25.14
C ARG A 295 7.13 -19.28 25.60
N MET A 296 7.59 -18.18 24.98
CA MET A 296 8.80 -17.46 25.41
C MET A 296 8.71 -17.03 26.88
N ARG A 297 7.55 -16.52 27.32
CA ARG A 297 7.33 -16.15 28.72
C ARG A 297 7.45 -17.33 29.69
N ARG A 298 7.04 -18.54 29.28
CA ARG A 298 7.19 -19.75 30.10
C ARG A 298 8.62 -20.28 30.12
N ALA A 299 9.40 -20.01 29.08
CA ALA A 299 10.77 -20.51 28.90
C ALA A 299 11.87 -19.61 29.51
N GLY A 300 11.52 -18.68 30.41
CA GLY A 300 12.48 -17.77 31.04
C GLY A 300 12.32 -16.30 30.65
N GLY A 301 11.34 -15.97 29.80
CA GLY A 301 11.02 -14.61 29.41
C GLY A 301 11.65 -14.19 28.08
N PRO A 302 11.09 -13.16 27.43
CA PRO A 302 11.56 -12.65 26.15
C PRO A 302 12.88 -11.89 26.29
N SER A 303 13.80 -12.10 25.37
CA SER A 303 14.99 -11.26 25.21
C SER A 303 14.63 -9.83 24.79
N ALA A 304 15.59 -8.90 24.90
CA ALA A 304 15.39 -7.52 24.46
C ALA A 304 15.05 -7.39 22.96
N ALA A 305 15.59 -8.30 22.13
CA ALA A 305 15.28 -8.37 20.71
C ALA A 305 13.83 -8.81 20.49
N GLU A 306 13.38 -9.86 21.18
CA GLU A 306 11.99 -10.35 21.07
C GLU A 306 10.98 -9.33 21.60
N GLY A 307 11.33 -8.62 22.67
CA GLY A 307 10.55 -7.50 23.19
C GLY A 307 10.43 -6.32 22.21
N LEU A 308 11.50 -6.01 21.47
CA LEU A 308 11.46 -5.03 20.38
C LEU A 308 10.47 -5.46 19.28
N LEU A 309 10.57 -6.71 18.82
CA LEU A 309 9.75 -7.22 17.71
C LEU A 309 8.26 -7.28 18.08
N LEU A 310 7.93 -7.75 19.30
CA LEU A 310 6.54 -7.74 19.75
C LEU A 310 6.03 -6.33 20.01
N GLY A 311 6.83 -5.46 20.62
CA GLY A 311 6.45 -4.07 20.81
C GLY A 311 6.20 -3.35 19.50
N TRP A 312 6.96 -3.68 18.44
CA TRP A 312 6.72 -3.19 17.09
C TRP A 312 5.39 -3.69 16.52
N LEU A 313 5.05 -4.98 16.69
CA LEU A 313 3.72 -5.49 16.32
C LEU A 313 2.60 -4.72 17.02
N VAL A 314 2.74 -4.49 18.32
CA VAL A 314 1.74 -3.73 19.10
C VAL A 314 1.64 -2.29 18.58
N ALA A 315 2.77 -1.62 18.30
CA ALA A 315 2.78 -0.26 17.77
C ALA A 315 2.12 -0.16 16.39
N ALA A 316 2.38 -1.13 15.49
CA ALA A 316 1.72 -1.21 14.19
C ALA A 316 0.19 -1.44 14.32
N MET A 317 -0.23 -2.27 15.28
CA MET A 317 -1.66 -2.47 15.58
C MET A 317 -2.32 -1.22 16.17
N VAL A 318 -1.64 -0.50 17.07
CA VAL A 318 -2.14 0.78 17.59
C VAL A 318 -2.31 1.78 16.45
N GLY A 319 -1.30 1.91 15.58
CA GLY A 319 -1.38 2.79 14.42
C GLY A 319 -2.52 2.44 13.46
N LEU A 320 -2.86 1.15 13.32
CA LEU A 320 -4.01 0.69 12.55
C LEU A 320 -5.35 1.04 13.21
N LEU A 321 -5.47 0.89 14.52
CA LEU A 321 -6.73 1.06 15.25
C LEU A 321 -7.11 2.52 15.48
N VAL A 322 -6.13 3.41 15.67
CA VAL A 322 -6.37 4.82 16.05
C VAL A 322 -7.13 5.63 14.98
N PHE A 323 -6.95 5.34 13.69
CA PHE A 323 -7.58 6.16 12.63
C PHE A 323 -9.09 5.96 12.47
N GLY A 324 -9.66 4.87 12.99
CA GLY A 324 -11.12 4.64 12.97
C GLY A 324 -11.75 4.66 11.57
N SER A 325 -10.97 4.54 10.50
CA SER A 325 -11.41 4.32 9.13
C SER A 325 -10.47 3.29 8.52
N TRP A 326 -11.03 2.17 8.05
CA TRP A 326 -10.24 1.01 7.68
C TRP A 326 -10.41 0.67 6.21
N PHE A 327 -9.30 0.28 5.59
CA PHE A 327 -9.24 -0.30 4.26
C PHE A 327 -8.34 -1.53 4.32
N PRO A 328 -8.55 -2.54 3.46
CA PRO A 328 -7.75 -3.77 3.47
C PRO A 328 -6.23 -3.50 3.54
N HIS A 329 -5.73 -2.57 2.73
CA HIS A 329 -4.30 -2.23 2.67
C HIS A 329 -3.75 -1.54 3.93
N TYR A 330 -4.58 -1.23 4.94
CA TYR A 330 -4.09 -0.74 6.23
C TYR A 330 -3.55 -1.88 7.11
N ALA A 331 -3.87 -3.14 6.81
CA ALA A 331 -3.27 -4.29 7.50
C ALA A 331 -1.78 -4.50 7.15
N LEU A 332 -1.34 -4.04 5.97
CA LEU A 332 -0.01 -4.30 5.41
C LEU A 332 1.16 -3.93 6.34
N PRO A 333 1.18 -2.76 7.03
CA PRO A 333 2.23 -2.49 8.02
C PRO A 333 2.28 -3.50 9.16
N ALA A 334 1.13 -3.91 9.71
CA ALA A 334 1.07 -4.91 10.79
C ALA A 334 1.44 -6.33 10.33
N MET A 335 1.27 -6.63 9.03
CA MET A 335 1.66 -7.93 8.47
C MET A 335 3.17 -8.17 8.51
N VAL A 336 4.02 -7.14 8.50
CA VAL A 336 5.49 -7.31 8.62
C VAL A 336 5.89 -7.86 9.98
N PRO A 337 5.66 -7.15 11.11
CA PRO A 337 5.99 -7.68 12.43
C PRO A 337 5.13 -8.90 12.79
N GLY A 338 3.88 -8.99 12.31
CA GLY A 338 3.02 -10.14 12.55
C GLY A 338 3.58 -11.42 11.93
N SER A 339 4.01 -11.36 10.67
CA SER A 339 4.63 -12.50 9.99
C SER A 339 5.97 -12.87 10.63
N LEU A 340 6.78 -11.87 10.98
CA LEU A 340 8.05 -12.08 11.67
C LEU A 340 7.86 -12.73 13.05
N CYS A 341 6.89 -12.29 13.85
CA CYS A 341 6.63 -12.87 15.18
C CYS A 341 6.09 -14.31 15.09
N CYS A 342 5.38 -14.68 14.01
CA CYS A 342 5.04 -16.08 13.74
C CYS A 342 6.27 -16.99 13.62
N ALA A 343 7.44 -16.47 13.20
CA ALA A 343 8.68 -17.25 13.14
C ALA A 343 9.06 -17.80 14.53
N GLY A 344 8.83 -17.03 15.60
CA GLY A 344 9.10 -17.46 16.97
C GLY A 344 8.25 -18.68 17.37
N PHE A 345 6.96 -18.68 17.02
CA PHE A 345 6.10 -19.85 17.23
C PHE A 345 6.58 -21.08 16.42
N PHE A 346 6.86 -20.90 15.13
CA PHE A 346 7.33 -21.99 14.27
C PHE A 346 8.72 -22.52 14.66
N ALA A 347 9.56 -21.69 15.27
CA ALA A 347 10.86 -22.13 15.77
C ALA A 347 10.70 -23.06 16.99
N GLN A 348 9.82 -22.70 17.92
CA GLN A 348 9.65 -23.40 19.20
C GLN A 348 8.71 -24.61 19.11
N ASP A 349 7.78 -24.64 18.16
CA ASP A 349 6.75 -25.69 18.08
C ASP A 349 6.90 -26.58 16.83
N ARG A 350 7.17 -27.87 17.04
CA ARG A 350 7.36 -28.84 15.94
C ARG A 350 6.07 -29.13 15.17
N ILE A 351 4.92 -29.14 15.84
CA ILE A 351 3.60 -29.34 15.21
C ILE A 351 3.24 -28.08 14.43
N GLY A 352 3.43 -26.91 15.04
CA GLY A 352 3.30 -25.61 14.42
C GLY A 352 4.09 -25.51 13.12
N ARG A 353 5.35 -25.97 13.14
CA ARG A 353 6.21 -25.96 11.95
C ARG A 353 5.81 -26.98 10.88
N ARG A 354 5.40 -28.20 11.26
CA ARG A 354 5.13 -29.29 10.30
C ARG A 354 3.72 -29.29 9.73
N ILE A 355 2.76 -28.72 10.46
CA ILE A 355 1.34 -28.78 10.09
C ILE A 355 0.78 -27.36 9.93
N VAL A 356 0.88 -26.52 10.97
CA VAL A 356 0.23 -25.20 10.96
C VAL A 356 0.83 -24.28 9.90
N ALA A 357 2.16 -24.24 9.77
CA ALA A 357 2.82 -23.40 8.77
C ALA A 357 2.45 -23.80 7.33
N PRO A 358 2.58 -25.06 6.87
CA PRO A 358 2.14 -25.45 5.52
C PRO A 358 0.65 -25.19 5.27
N VAL A 359 -0.22 -25.48 6.23
CA VAL A 359 -1.67 -25.22 6.10
C VAL A 359 -1.95 -23.73 5.96
N LEU A 360 -1.35 -22.90 6.81
CA LEU A 360 -1.55 -21.45 6.75
C LEU A 360 -0.99 -20.85 5.46
N LEU A 361 0.17 -21.33 4.98
CA LEU A 361 0.71 -20.93 3.68
C LEU A 361 -0.23 -21.32 2.53
N ALA A 362 -0.79 -22.53 2.55
CA ALA A 362 -1.75 -22.98 1.53
C ALA A 362 -3.04 -22.13 1.56
N VAL A 363 -3.59 -21.85 2.75
CA VAL A 363 -4.76 -20.99 2.91
C VAL A 363 -4.45 -19.57 2.43
N ALA A 364 -3.31 -18.99 2.82
CA ALA A 364 -2.91 -17.65 2.39
C ALA A 364 -2.72 -17.58 0.87
N LEU A 365 -2.13 -18.61 0.25
CA LEU A 365 -1.99 -18.71 -1.20
C LEU A 365 -3.35 -18.75 -1.90
N ILE A 366 -4.25 -19.64 -1.47
CA ILE A 366 -5.58 -19.80 -2.09
C ILE A 366 -6.41 -18.53 -1.90
N ALA A 367 -6.54 -18.05 -0.65
CA ALA A 367 -7.31 -16.85 -0.34
C ALA A 367 -6.74 -15.62 -1.06
N GLY A 368 -5.42 -15.43 -1.03
CA GLY A 368 -4.74 -14.33 -1.72
C GLY A 368 -4.96 -14.38 -3.23
N THR A 369 -4.89 -15.56 -3.85
CA THR A 369 -5.15 -15.72 -5.28
C THR A 369 -6.59 -15.36 -5.62
N ILE A 370 -7.57 -15.85 -4.84
CA ILE A 370 -8.98 -15.51 -5.03
C ILE A 370 -9.21 -14.00 -4.88
N CYS A 371 -8.65 -13.37 -3.84
CA CYS A 371 -8.75 -11.93 -3.62
C CYS A 371 -8.20 -11.12 -4.80
N VAL A 372 -7.02 -11.49 -5.32
CA VAL A 372 -6.41 -10.81 -6.47
C VAL A 372 -7.27 -10.97 -7.71
N LEU A 373 -7.72 -12.18 -8.04
CA LEU A 373 -8.56 -12.42 -9.22
C LEU A 373 -9.90 -11.69 -9.12
N ALA A 374 -10.54 -11.70 -7.95
CA ALA A 374 -11.79 -10.97 -7.71
C ALA A 374 -11.59 -9.45 -7.80
N ALA A 375 -10.50 -8.91 -7.25
CA ALA A 375 -10.17 -7.49 -7.35
C ALA A 375 -9.92 -7.08 -8.81
N GLN A 376 -9.18 -7.89 -9.56
CA GLN A 376 -8.91 -7.69 -10.99
C GLN A 376 -10.19 -7.68 -11.82
N ALA A 377 -11.07 -8.68 -11.63
CA ALA A 377 -12.36 -8.72 -12.30
C ALA A 377 -13.22 -7.48 -11.99
N LYS A 378 -13.22 -7.03 -10.73
CA LYS A 378 -13.99 -5.87 -10.27
C LYS A 378 -13.45 -4.54 -10.80
N ARG A 379 -12.13 -4.35 -10.82
CA ARG A 379 -11.46 -3.08 -11.14
C ARG A 379 -11.18 -2.91 -12.63
N GLY A 380 -10.98 -4.02 -13.34
CA GLY A 380 -10.83 -4.05 -14.78
C GLY A 380 -9.39 -4.21 -15.27
N SER A 381 -9.23 -4.15 -16.59
CA SER A 381 -7.97 -4.43 -17.28
C SER A 381 -7.44 -3.24 -18.08
N ALA A 382 -6.17 -3.32 -18.49
CA ALA A 382 -5.55 -2.36 -19.40
C ALA A 382 -6.35 -2.17 -20.71
N ALA A 383 -6.95 -3.24 -21.24
CA ALA A 383 -7.75 -3.20 -22.47
C ALA A 383 -9.08 -2.43 -22.27
N GLN A 384 -9.72 -2.59 -21.13
CA GLN A 384 -10.91 -1.80 -20.77
C GLN A 384 -10.55 -0.32 -20.60
N LEU A 385 -9.39 -0.03 -19.99
CA LEU A 385 -8.92 1.35 -19.84
C LEU A 385 -8.67 1.99 -21.21
N ALA A 386 -8.00 1.27 -22.12
CA ALA A 386 -7.76 1.72 -23.47
C ALA A 386 -9.07 2.02 -24.22
N THR A 387 -10.06 1.12 -24.11
CA THR A 387 -11.39 1.33 -24.71
C THR A 387 -12.05 2.63 -24.23
N ILE A 388 -12.01 2.91 -22.93
CA ILE A 388 -12.60 4.15 -22.39
C ILE A 388 -11.76 5.37 -22.79
N ALA A 389 -10.43 5.26 -22.78
CA ALA A 389 -9.53 6.32 -23.21
C ALA A 389 -9.75 6.70 -24.69
N ASP A 390 -9.99 5.71 -25.56
CA ASP A 390 -10.32 5.92 -26.97
C ASP A 390 -11.68 6.62 -27.13
N ALA A 391 -12.67 6.27 -26.31
CA ALA A 391 -13.98 6.93 -26.31
C ALA A 391 -13.93 8.40 -25.83
N ILE A 392 -13.07 8.69 -24.86
CA ILE A 392 -12.74 10.07 -24.44
C ILE A 392 -12.02 10.81 -25.57
N GLY A 393 -11.13 10.10 -26.28
CA GLY A 393 -10.33 10.59 -27.38
C GLY A 393 -9.24 11.56 -26.94
N ARG A 394 -8.34 11.84 -27.87
CA ARG A 394 -7.27 12.84 -27.73
C ARG A 394 -7.69 14.14 -28.42
N GLY A 395 -7.16 15.28 -27.97
CA GLY A 395 -7.43 16.57 -28.60
C GLY A 395 -7.55 17.73 -27.62
N PRO A 396 -7.88 18.93 -28.11
CA PRO A 396 -8.02 20.11 -27.26
C PRO A 396 -9.17 19.95 -26.25
N GLY A 397 -9.08 20.69 -25.15
CA GLY A 397 -10.07 20.72 -24.10
C GLY A 397 -9.85 19.69 -22.99
N CYS A 398 -10.35 20.03 -21.80
CA CYS A 398 -10.03 19.30 -20.58
C CYS A 398 -11.03 18.19 -20.24
N LEU A 399 -10.53 17.18 -19.54
CA LEU A 399 -11.29 16.07 -18.98
C LEU A 399 -11.72 16.42 -17.55
N TYR A 400 -12.95 16.06 -17.19
CA TYR A 400 -13.40 16.00 -15.81
C TYR A 400 -13.90 14.60 -15.46
N VAL A 401 -13.14 13.86 -14.65
CA VAL A 401 -13.56 12.58 -14.10
C VAL A 401 -14.28 12.83 -12.77
N GLN A 402 -15.61 12.92 -12.81
CA GLN A 402 -16.43 13.14 -11.61
C GLN A 402 -16.43 11.92 -10.69
N SER A 403 -16.50 10.72 -11.27
CA SER A 403 -16.39 9.46 -10.53
C SER A 403 -15.82 8.37 -11.43
N GLY A 404 -15.00 7.49 -10.84
CA GLY A 404 -14.28 6.44 -11.57
C GLY A 404 -12.78 6.49 -11.27
N ASP A 405 -11.99 6.24 -12.31
CA ASP A 405 -10.57 5.93 -12.22
C ASP A 405 -9.71 7.15 -12.62
N SER A 406 -8.79 7.56 -11.75
CA SER A 406 -7.91 8.71 -12.01
C SER A 406 -6.96 8.43 -13.17
N MET A 407 -6.69 7.15 -13.46
CA MET A 407 -5.82 6.74 -14.57
C MET A 407 -6.29 7.26 -15.94
N LEU A 408 -7.57 7.62 -16.09
CA LEU A 408 -8.09 8.24 -17.31
C LEU A 408 -7.40 9.56 -17.66
N TYR A 409 -6.93 10.32 -16.66
CA TYR A 409 -6.11 11.53 -16.92
C TYR A 409 -4.78 11.16 -17.58
N GLY A 410 -4.08 10.14 -17.04
CA GLY A 410 -2.80 9.69 -17.58
C GLY A 410 -2.90 8.97 -18.93
N ALA A 411 -3.97 8.20 -19.14
CA ALA A 411 -4.20 7.45 -20.37
C ALA A 411 -4.60 8.32 -21.57
N THR A 412 -5.25 9.46 -21.31
CA THR A 412 -5.77 10.35 -22.38
C THR A 412 -4.87 11.55 -22.65
N GLY A 413 -4.05 11.96 -21.68
CA GLY A 413 -3.21 13.16 -21.78
C GLY A 413 -3.99 14.48 -21.83
N ARG A 414 -5.31 14.45 -21.58
CA ARG A 414 -6.12 15.67 -21.52
C ARG A 414 -5.79 16.50 -20.29
N CYS A 415 -5.89 17.82 -20.41
CA CYS A 415 -5.79 18.72 -19.27
C CYS A 415 -6.88 18.41 -18.22
N ALA A 416 -6.60 18.74 -16.96
CA ALA A 416 -7.56 18.69 -15.87
C ALA A 416 -8.03 20.11 -15.54
N LEU A 417 -9.27 20.25 -15.06
CA LEU A 417 -9.86 21.55 -14.71
C LEU A 417 -9.74 21.90 -13.22
N SER A 418 -9.16 21.00 -12.43
CA SER A 418 -9.22 21.02 -10.97
C SER A 418 -7.99 20.33 -10.39
N PRO A 419 -7.45 20.79 -9.25
CA PRO A 419 -6.40 20.06 -8.53
C PRO A 419 -6.84 18.71 -7.96
N TRP A 420 -8.15 18.50 -7.75
CA TRP A 420 -8.69 17.28 -7.14
C TRP A 420 -8.88 16.16 -8.16
N LEU A 421 -7.75 15.64 -8.69
CA LEU A 421 -7.74 14.60 -9.73
C LEU A 421 -8.17 13.22 -9.22
N PHE A 422 -8.10 12.97 -7.91
CA PHE A 422 -8.64 11.76 -7.32
C PHE A 422 -10.16 11.92 -7.18
N PRO A 423 -11.00 11.24 -7.99
CA PRO A 423 -12.43 11.57 -8.09
C PRO A 423 -13.17 11.46 -6.76
N SER A 424 -12.70 10.59 -5.86
CA SER A 424 -13.27 10.44 -4.52
C SER A 424 -13.22 11.72 -3.69
N HIS A 425 -12.28 12.65 -3.95
CA HIS A 425 -12.21 13.93 -3.26
C HIS A 425 -13.48 14.75 -3.49
N LEU A 426 -13.90 14.96 -4.74
CA LEU A 426 -15.10 15.75 -5.03
C LEU A 426 -16.42 14.96 -4.97
N SER A 427 -16.37 13.63 -5.06
CA SER A 427 -17.59 12.81 -5.14
C SER A 427 -18.06 12.19 -3.83
N ARG A 428 -17.22 12.03 -2.80
CA ARG A 428 -17.61 11.33 -1.56
C ARG A 428 -18.10 12.27 -0.46
N GLU A 429 -19.07 11.79 0.32
CA GLU A 429 -19.61 12.54 1.47
C GLU A 429 -18.58 12.72 2.58
N ARG A 430 -17.74 11.71 2.81
CA ARG A 430 -16.73 11.76 3.88
C ARG A 430 -15.67 12.86 3.70
N GLU A 431 -15.52 13.34 2.46
CA GLU A 431 -14.55 14.38 2.10
C GLU A 431 -15.17 15.78 2.19
N ASN A 432 -16.46 15.90 2.52
CA ASN A 432 -17.18 17.15 2.67
C ASN A 432 -16.65 17.97 3.86
N GLY A 433 -15.94 19.08 3.55
CA GLY A 433 -15.23 19.92 4.51
C GLY A 433 -13.73 19.64 4.59
N ALA A 434 -13.25 18.50 4.07
CA ALA A 434 -11.87 18.05 4.26
C ALA A 434 -10.89 18.48 3.17
N LEU A 435 -11.34 19.23 2.16
CA LEU A 435 -10.55 19.54 0.96
C LEU A 435 -9.95 20.95 0.97
N GLY A 436 -10.36 21.82 1.90
CA GLY A 436 -10.03 23.25 1.85
C GLY A 436 -10.85 24.02 0.80
N VAL A 437 -11.82 23.35 0.17
CA VAL A 437 -12.78 23.90 -0.79
C VAL A 437 -14.15 23.26 -0.58
N ASP A 438 -15.23 23.98 -0.88
CA ASP A 438 -16.56 23.38 -1.00
C ASP A 438 -16.67 22.59 -2.31
N GLN A 439 -17.13 21.34 -2.23
CA GLN A 439 -17.20 20.45 -3.39
C GLN A 439 -18.19 20.94 -4.45
N ILE A 440 -19.29 21.60 -4.07
CA ILE A 440 -20.28 22.11 -5.03
C ILE A 440 -19.73 23.34 -5.75
N ALA A 441 -19.14 24.28 -5.01
CA ALA A 441 -18.49 25.45 -5.57
C ALA A 441 -17.35 25.09 -6.53
N GLU A 442 -16.56 24.06 -6.22
CA GLU A 442 -15.51 23.58 -7.13
C GLU A 442 -16.11 22.94 -8.39
N VAL A 443 -17.22 22.21 -8.28
CA VAL A 443 -17.95 21.71 -9.46
C VAL A 443 -18.51 22.84 -10.31
N ASP A 444 -19.05 23.90 -9.70
CA ASP A 444 -19.48 25.11 -10.40
C ASP A 444 -18.30 25.72 -11.19
N ARG A 445 -17.14 25.86 -10.56
CA ARG A 445 -15.91 26.39 -11.20
C ARG A 445 -15.44 25.51 -12.36
N ILE A 446 -15.52 24.20 -12.23
CA ILE A 446 -15.18 23.24 -13.29
C ILE A 446 -16.11 23.44 -14.49
N PHE A 447 -17.43 23.48 -14.27
CA PHE A 447 -18.39 23.61 -15.38
C PHE A 447 -18.43 25.02 -16.00
N ALA A 448 -18.04 26.06 -15.26
CA ALA A 448 -17.80 27.39 -15.82
C ALA A 448 -16.68 27.38 -16.89
N GLN A 449 -15.69 26.49 -16.75
CA GLN A 449 -14.61 26.28 -17.73
C GLN A 449 -14.98 25.31 -18.86
N ARG A 450 -16.22 24.82 -18.90
CA ARG A 450 -16.77 23.95 -19.97
C ARG A 450 -15.89 22.72 -20.28
N PRO A 451 -15.86 21.68 -19.42
CA PRO A 451 -15.13 20.45 -19.71
C PRO A 451 -15.48 19.88 -21.08
N ALA A 452 -14.49 19.55 -21.89
CA ALA A 452 -14.75 18.94 -23.18
C ALA A 452 -15.38 17.55 -23.01
N VAL A 453 -14.91 16.80 -22.01
CA VAL A 453 -15.40 15.45 -21.68
C VAL A 453 -15.63 15.34 -20.18
N VAL A 454 -16.77 14.74 -19.80
CA VAL A 454 -17.08 14.38 -18.42
C VAL A 454 -17.25 12.87 -18.31
N VAL A 455 -16.63 12.27 -17.31
CA VAL A 455 -16.73 10.82 -17.04
C VAL A 455 -17.41 10.58 -15.70
N MET A 456 -18.41 9.71 -15.71
CA MET A 456 -19.15 9.32 -14.51
C MET A 456 -19.42 7.81 -14.51
N ARG A 457 -19.05 7.12 -13.43
CA ARG A 457 -19.54 5.75 -13.15
C ARG A 457 -20.94 5.76 -12.58
N THR A 458 -21.58 4.60 -12.48
CA THR A 458 -22.83 4.43 -11.72
C THR A 458 -22.69 4.85 -10.25
N PRO A 459 -23.80 5.25 -9.60
CA PRO A 459 -23.80 5.62 -8.18
C PRO A 459 -23.18 4.55 -7.30
N PHE A 460 -22.55 4.97 -6.20
CA PHE A 460 -21.85 4.05 -5.31
C PHE A 460 -22.02 4.43 -3.84
N ARG A 461 -21.79 3.46 -2.96
CA ARG A 461 -21.90 3.64 -1.51
C ARG A 461 -20.90 4.69 -1.01
N GLY A 462 -21.41 5.69 -0.29
CA GLY A 462 -20.64 6.82 0.23
C GLY A 462 -20.48 7.99 -0.73
N GLU A 463 -21.10 7.95 -1.92
CA GLU A 463 -21.17 9.11 -2.82
C GLU A 463 -22.05 10.22 -2.24
N ARG A 464 -21.61 11.47 -2.37
CA ARG A 464 -22.39 12.67 -2.06
C ARG A 464 -23.39 12.91 -3.19
N LEU A 465 -24.62 12.41 -3.02
CA LEU A 465 -25.67 12.49 -4.03
C LEU A 465 -26.00 13.93 -4.47
N ALA A 466 -25.83 14.91 -3.58
CA ALA A 466 -25.99 16.33 -3.91
C ALA A 466 -25.02 16.79 -5.02
N VAL A 467 -23.74 16.39 -4.94
CA VAL A 467 -22.74 16.69 -5.97
C VAL A 467 -23.11 15.99 -7.28
N ARG A 468 -23.50 14.72 -7.21
CA ARG A 468 -23.92 13.96 -8.39
C ARG A 468 -25.09 14.62 -9.12
N ALA A 469 -26.17 14.95 -8.40
CA ALA A 469 -27.34 15.61 -8.95
C ALA A 469 -27.00 16.98 -9.54
N HIS A 470 -26.04 17.68 -8.93
CA HIS A 470 -25.56 18.97 -9.43
C HIS A 470 -24.80 18.83 -10.75
N VAL A 471 -23.88 17.86 -10.87
CA VAL A 471 -23.20 17.53 -12.13
C VAL A 471 -24.20 17.10 -13.21
N GLN A 472 -25.19 16.26 -12.89
CA GLN A 472 -26.22 15.86 -13.85
C GLN A 472 -27.05 17.04 -14.37
N ARG A 473 -27.39 18.01 -13.50
CA ARG A 473 -28.05 19.26 -13.92
C ARG A 473 -27.19 20.06 -14.89
N TYR A 474 -25.87 20.14 -14.66
CA TYR A 474 -24.95 20.79 -15.59
C TYR A 474 -24.90 20.08 -16.95
N LEU A 475 -24.76 18.75 -16.96
CA LEU A 475 -24.74 17.97 -18.19
C LEU A 475 -26.00 18.20 -19.01
N HIS A 476 -27.18 18.17 -18.38
CA HIS A 476 -28.46 18.45 -19.04
C HIS A 476 -28.55 19.89 -19.54
N ARG A 477 -28.32 20.88 -18.67
CA ARG A 477 -28.46 22.31 -18.99
C ARG A 477 -27.52 22.77 -20.10
N LEU A 478 -26.30 22.23 -20.14
CA LEU A 478 -25.29 22.58 -21.13
C LEU A 478 -25.31 21.65 -22.37
N GLY A 479 -26.26 20.72 -22.46
CA GLY A 479 -26.47 19.88 -23.65
C GLY A 479 -25.41 18.81 -23.87
N TYR A 480 -24.74 18.31 -22.82
CA TYR A 480 -23.76 17.24 -22.96
C TYR A 480 -24.43 15.94 -23.43
N ALA A 481 -23.90 15.34 -24.48
CA ALA A 481 -24.40 14.09 -25.03
C ALA A 481 -23.58 12.89 -24.51
N SER A 482 -24.26 11.80 -24.19
CA SER A 482 -23.59 10.53 -23.88
C SER A 482 -22.97 9.95 -25.16
N ARG A 483 -21.64 9.77 -25.16
CA ARG A 483 -20.92 9.09 -26.25
C ARG A 483 -21.01 7.57 -26.13
N GLY A 484 -21.25 7.07 -24.93
CA GLY A 484 -21.37 5.65 -24.65
C GLY A 484 -21.21 5.33 -23.17
N THR A 485 -21.64 4.12 -22.81
CA THR A 485 -21.37 3.53 -21.49
C THR A 485 -20.52 2.28 -21.70
N TYR A 486 -19.41 2.23 -20.98
CA TYR A 486 -18.35 1.24 -21.11
C TYR A 486 -18.13 0.56 -19.76
N TRP A 487 -17.54 -0.62 -19.76
CA TRP A 487 -17.26 -1.35 -18.52
C TRP A 487 -15.82 -1.12 -18.08
N MET A 488 -15.67 -0.63 -16.85
CA MET A 488 -14.40 -0.64 -16.12
C MET A 488 -14.48 -1.75 -15.06
N GLY A 489 -13.91 -2.92 -15.36
CA GLY A 489 -14.18 -4.13 -14.60
C GLY A 489 -15.67 -4.46 -14.60
N THR A 490 -16.29 -4.46 -13.42
CA THR A 490 -17.74 -4.67 -13.25
C THR A 490 -18.53 -3.38 -13.05
N VAL A 491 -17.92 -2.22 -13.28
CA VAL A 491 -18.56 -0.91 -13.08
C VAL A 491 -18.87 -0.26 -14.43
N PRO A 492 -20.15 0.03 -14.73
CA PRO A 492 -20.50 0.84 -15.90
C PRO A 492 -20.05 2.29 -15.70
N THR A 493 -19.37 2.81 -16.72
CA THR A 493 -18.80 4.15 -16.78
C THR A 493 -19.24 4.85 -18.06
N THR A 494 -19.95 5.96 -17.90
CA THR A 494 -20.49 6.76 -19.01
C THR A 494 -19.55 7.92 -19.34
N VAL A 495 -19.29 8.11 -20.64
CA VAL A 495 -18.51 9.22 -21.18
C VAL A 495 -19.48 10.21 -21.82
N TYR A 496 -19.47 11.44 -21.33
CA TYR A 496 -20.27 12.56 -21.87
C TYR A 496 -19.35 13.54 -22.59
N ALA A 497 -19.80 14.08 -23.72
CA ALA A 497 -19.07 15.11 -24.46
C ALA A 497 -19.88 16.39 -24.57
N ALA A 498 -19.19 17.53 -24.51
CA ALA A 498 -19.78 18.83 -24.76
C ALA A 498 -20.33 18.91 -26.20
N PRO A 499 -21.41 19.69 -26.46
CA PRO A 499 -22.03 19.83 -27.78
C PRO A 499 -21.04 20.10 -28.92
N GLU A 500 -20.02 20.93 -28.65
CA GLU A 500 -18.98 21.35 -29.60
C GLU A 500 -18.09 20.18 -30.06
N MET A 501 -17.96 19.12 -29.25
CA MET A 501 -17.24 17.89 -29.61
C MET A 501 -18.15 16.77 -30.12
N SER A 502 -19.46 16.86 -29.92
CA SER A 502 -20.42 15.84 -30.35
C SER A 502 -20.53 15.74 -31.88
N SER A 503 -20.20 16.81 -32.60
CA SER A 503 -20.31 16.91 -34.07
C SER A 503 -19.10 16.39 -34.84
N THR A 504 -17.95 16.17 -34.20
CA THR A 504 -16.65 15.95 -34.87
C THR A 504 -16.12 14.52 -34.77
N THR A 505 -16.81 13.59 -34.10
CA THR A 505 -16.34 12.20 -34.03
C THR A 505 -17.51 11.24 -33.86
N ALA A 506 -17.84 10.49 -34.92
CA ALA A 506 -18.73 9.35 -34.80
C ALA A 506 -18.13 8.35 -33.80
N PRO A 507 -18.90 7.81 -32.84
CA PRO A 507 -18.38 6.82 -31.92
C PRO A 507 -17.93 5.57 -32.71
N PRO A 508 -16.78 4.95 -32.39
CA PRO A 508 -16.48 3.64 -32.93
C PRO A 508 -17.63 2.69 -32.58
N ARG A 509 -18.19 2.03 -33.60
CA ARG A 509 -19.32 1.11 -33.46
C ARG A 509 -19.02 0.04 -32.41
N ARG A 510 -19.92 -0.06 -31.43
CA ARG A 510 -20.17 -1.19 -30.50
C ARG A 510 -18.97 -2.12 -30.23
N ALA A 511 -18.38 -1.99 -29.06
CA ALA A 511 -17.87 -3.13 -28.31
C ALA A 511 -18.58 -3.19 -26.95
N ALA A 512 -19.83 -3.67 -26.98
CA ALA A 512 -20.37 -4.37 -25.82
C ALA A 512 -19.65 -5.72 -25.75
N SER A 513 -18.43 -5.75 -25.23
CA SER A 513 -17.85 -7.02 -24.81
C SER A 513 -18.60 -7.44 -23.54
N LYS A 514 -19.51 -8.42 -23.71
CA LYS A 514 -19.88 -9.32 -22.62
C LYS A 514 -18.59 -9.90 -22.01
N PRO A 515 -18.56 -10.20 -20.70
CA PRO A 515 -17.42 -10.86 -20.12
C PRO A 515 -17.25 -12.24 -20.78
N ALA A 516 -16.03 -12.52 -21.23
CA ALA A 516 -15.56 -13.88 -21.48
C ALA A 516 -14.96 -14.43 -20.18
#